data_AF-A0A9D6FDZ9-F1
#
_entry.id   AF-A0A9D6FDZ9-F1
#
_cell.length_a   1.000
_cell.length_b   1.000
_cell.length_c   1.000
_cell.angle_alpha   90.00
_cell.angle_beta   90.00
_cell.angle_gamma   90.00
#
_symmetry.space_group_name_H-M   'P 1'
#
loop_
_entity.id
_entity.type
_entity.pdbx_description
1 polymer ?
#
loop_
_entity_poly.entity_id
_entity_poly.type
_entity_poly.pdbx_seq_one_letter_code
_entity_poly.pdbx_strand_id
1 'polypeptide(L)'
;MKRLSIVVIGLLCACGAGVRAAGAQSLAEVAKQEKEKQKDAKSKPAKTFTNADLEKVTGGKVSSVSTSEETPASTATGEASPAAAASGEKTAGAAAGEGEKKEEEKGEEYWKSRAAEARLKQKRSKERLDLLLLKQATLNNRFYNLSDPAQRDLAQAELQQIASDIEEAKQEAIGAAQALVDLEDEARKAGALPGWLRE
;
A
#
# COMPACT_ATOMS: atom_id res chain seq x y z
N MET A 1 -5.16 22.85 -43.49
CA MET A 1 -4.67 24.25 -43.71
C MET A 1 -5.83 25.18 -43.39
N LYS A 2 -5.92 25.73 -42.18
CA LYS A 2 -5.40 27.05 -41.74
C LYS A 2 -6.13 28.26 -42.38
N ARG A 3 -6.93 28.93 -41.54
CA ARG A 3 -7.29 30.38 -41.48
C ARG A 3 -8.61 30.86 -42.13
N LEU A 4 -9.56 31.20 -41.26
CA LEU A 4 -10.29 32.47 -41.09
C LEU A 4 -11.38 32.15 -40.02
N SER A 5 -11.27 32.39 -38.71
CA SER A 5 -10.72 33.49 -37.91
C SER A 5 -11.48 34.82 -38.01
N ILE A 6 -12.28 35.08 -36.97
CA ILE A 6 -12.63 36.38 -36.38
C ILE A 6 -13.66 37.23 -37.14
N VAL A 7 -14.93 37.07 -36.76
CA VAL A 7 -15.89 38.18 -36.62
C VAL A 7 -16.70 37.98 -35.33
N VAL A 8 -16.39 38.79 -34.31
CA VAL A 8 -17.31 39.37 -33.29
C VAL A 8 -18.23 38.38 -32.54
N ILE A 9 -17.92 37.94 -31.31
CA ILE A 9 -17.98 38.74 -30.06
C ILE A 9 -19.36 39.42 -29.89
N GLY A 10 -20.42 38.64 -29.68
CA GLY A 10 -21.80 39.17 -29.67
C GLY A 10 -22.84 38.42 -28.81
N LEU A 11 -22.44 37.49 -27.93
CA LEU A 11 -23.39 36.78 -27.05
C LEU A 11 -22.80 36.41 -25.68
N LEU A 12 -22.19 37.39 -25.01
CA LEU A 12 -21.61 37.24 -23.66
C LEU A 12 -22.14 38.30 -22.69
N CYS A 13 -23.46 38.48 -22.64
CA CYS A 13 -24.14 39.41 -21.71
C CYS A 13 -25.63 39.08 -21.49
N ALA A 14 -25.95 37.93 -20.86
CA ALA A 14 -27.26 37.66 -20.25
C ALA A 14 -27.28 36.36 -19.42
N CYS A 15 -26.64 36.32 -18.24
CA CYS A 15 -26.94 35.33 -17.18
C CYS A 15 -26.24 35.72 -15.85
N GLY A 16 -26.51 36.93 -15.38
CA GLY A 16 -25.87 37.52 -14.20
C GLY A 16 -26.87 38.00 -13.14
N ALA A 17 -27.72 37.12 -12.63
CA ALA A 17 -28.60 37.40 -11.48
C ALA A 17 -29.06 36.07 -10.84
N GLY A 18 -28.32 35.57 -9.84
CA GLY A 18 -28.64 34.25 -9.26
C GLY A 18 -27.82 33.76 -8.07
N VAL A 19 -26.82 34.53 -7.58
CA VAL A 19 -26.15 34.19 -6.31
C VAL A 19 -27.11 34.48 -5.17
N ARG A 20 -27.85 33.47 -4.73
CA ARG A 20 -28.53 33.49 -3.43
C ARG A 20 -27.46 33.52 -2.34
N ALA A 21 -27.28 34.68 -1.71
CA ALA A 21 -26.46 34.84 -0.52
C ALA A 21 -27.10 34.07 0.66
N ALA A 22 -26.77 32.78 0.77
CA ALA A 22 -27.18 31.96 1.90
C ALA A 22 -26.28 32.25 3.11
N GLY A 23 -26.76 33.11 4.01
CA GLY A 23 -26.39 33.13 5.42
C GLY A 23 -24.90 33.26 5.75
N ALA A 24 -24.39 34.49 5.73
CA ALA A 24 -23.18 34.82 6.48
C ALA A 24 -23.45 34.69 8.00
N GLN A 25 -23.25 33.50 8.56
CA GLN A 25 -22.97 33.39 10.00
C GLN A 25 -21.64 34.10 10.25
N SER A 26 -21.61 35.01 11.22
CA SER A 26 -20.43 35.84 11.44
C SER A 26 -19.24 34.97 11.82
N LEU A 27 -18.09 35.14 11.16
CA LEU A 27 -16.85 34.45 11.53
C LEU A 27 -16.49 34.68 13.01
N ALA A 28 -16.92 35.81 13.59
CA ALA A 28 -16.75 36.10 15.01
C ALA A 28 -17.62 35.22 15.93
N GLU A 29 -18.78 34.74 15.47
CA GLU A 29 -19.64 33.83 16.25
C GLU A 29 -19.13 32.40 16.17
N VAL A 30 -18.66 31.95 14.99
CA VAL A 30 -17.97 30.66 14.83
C VAL A 30 -16.71 30.62 15.71
N ALA A 31 -15.88 31.67 15.68
CA ALA A 31 -14.69 31.79 16.51
C ALA A 31 -14.97 31.86 18.03
N LYS A 32 -16.13 32.39 18.45
CA LYS A 32 -16.58 32.32 19.85
C LYS A 32 -17.00 30.90 20.23
N GLN A 33 -17.84 30.27 19.41
CA GLN A 33 -18.34 28.92 19.67
C GLN A 33 -17.21 27.87 19.70
N GLU A 34 -16.18 28.03 18.86
CA GLU A 34 -15.00 27.16 18.89
C GLU A 34 -14.10 27.41 20.12
N LYS A 35 -13.98 28.67 20.58
CA LYS A 35 -13.32 28.99 21.85
C LYS A 35 -14.06 28.43 23.07
N GLU A 36 -15.39 28.38 23.05
CA GLU A 36 -16.20 27.75 24.10
C GLU A 36 -16.01 26.23 24.08
N LYS A 37 -16.15 25.58 22.92
CA LYS A 37 -15.86 24.15 22.74
C LYS A 37 -14.43 23.78 23.19
N GLN A 38 -13.42 24.63 22.94
CA GLN A 38 -12.07 24.42 23.46
C GLN A 38 -11.98 24.52 25.00
N LYS A 39 -12.74 25.41 25.64
CA LYS A 39 -12.79 25.50 27.11
C LYS A 39 -13.46 24.26 27.70
N ASP A 40 -14.54 23.79 27.10
CA ASP A 40 -15.27 22.59 27.53
C ASP A 40 -14.51 21.28 27.27
N ALA A 41 -13.58 21.28 26.30
CA ALA A 41 -12.63 20.20 26.08
C ALA A 41 -11.49 20.25 27.12
N LYS A 42 -11.00 21.45 27.48
CA LYS A 42 -9.92 21.66 28.47
C LYS A 42 -10.37 21.50 29.92
N SER A 43 -11.67 21.65 30.22
CA SER A 43 -12.22 21.47 31.57
C SER A 43 -12.49 20.01 31.96
N LYS A 44 -12.45 19.09 30.99
CA LYS A 44 -12.55 17.65 31.25
C LYS A 44 -11.16 17.11 31.57
N PRO A 45 -10.90 16.62 32.80
CA PRO A 45 -9.61 16.02 33.12
C PRO A 45 -9.38 14.80 32.23
N ALA A 46 -8.24 14.77 31.54
CA ALA A 46 -7.82 13.60 30.79
C ALA A 46 -7.69 12.40 31.75
N LYS A 47 -8.18 11.22 31.34
CA LYS A 47 -8.02 10.00 32.13
C LYS A 47 -6.54 9.61 32.17
N THR A 48 -5.87 9.94 33.27
CA THR A 48 -4.49 9.52 33.54
C THR A 48 -4.50 8.07 33.99
N PHE A 49 -4.10 7.15 33.11
CA PHE A 49 -3.79 5.78 33.49
C PHE A 49 -2.41 5.76 34.15
N THR A 50 -2.35 5.32 35.40
CA THR A 50 -1.10 5.20 36.16
C THR A 50 -0.62 3.75 36.18
N ASN A 51 0.60 3.50 36.67
CA ASN A 51 1.12 2.14 36.80
C ASN A 51 0.22 1.25 37.69
N ALA A 52 -0.46 1.84 38.69
CA ALA A 52 -1.43 1.15 39.55
C ALA A 52 -2.76 0.79 38.85
N ASP A 53 -3.04 1.37 37.68
CA ASP A 53 -4.20 1.00 36.86
C ASP A 53 -3.87 -0.18 35.93
N LEU A 54 -2.59 -0.47 35.67
CA LEU A 54 -2.15 -1.64 34.90
C LEU A 54 -2.40 -2.95 35.66
N GLU A 55 -2.32 -2.95 36.99
CA GLU A 55 -2.66 -4.11 37.84
C GLU A 55 -4.13 -4.56 37.68
N LYS A 56 -5.01 -3.66 37.23
CA LYS A 56 -6.43 -3.93 36.95
C LYS A 56 -6.65 -4.43 35.51
N VAL A 57 -5.63 -4.35 34.64
CA VAL A 57 -5.68 -4.79 33.23
C VAL A 57 -4.99 -6.16 33.10
N THR A 58 -5.52 -7.15 33.83
CA THR A 58 -5.07 -8.54 33.71
C THR A 58 -5.74 -9.19 32.49
N GLY A 59 -4.93 -9.68 31.55
CA GLY A 59 -5.42 -10.44 30.38
C GLY A 59 -5.58 -9.67 29.06
N GLY A 60 -5.09 -8.42 28.96
CA GLY A 60 -5.00 -7.74 27.66
C GLY A 60 -4.05 -8.48 26.70
N LYS A 61 -4.48 -8.74 25.46
CA LYS A 61 -3.60 -9.34 24.43
C LYS A 61 -2.47 -8.37 24.07
N VAL A 62 -1.26 -8.67 24.52
CA VAL A 62 -0.04 -8.00 24.08
C VAL A 62 0.35 -8.55 22.70
N SER A 63 0.34 -7.70 21.67
CA SER A 63 0.90 -8.05 20.36
C SER A 63 2.37 -7.62 20.30
N SER A 64 3.27 -8.54 20.64
CA SER A 64 4.71 -8.34 20.47
C SER A 64 5.13 -8.63 19.03
N VAL A 65 5.57 -7.60 18.31
CA VAL A 65 6.37 -7.79 17.09
C VAL A 65 7.78 -8.15 17.54
N SER A 66 8.19 -9.39 17.30
CA SER A 66 9.58 -9.80 17.46
C SER A 66 10.41 -9.29 16.28
N THR A 67 11.19 -8.25 16.50
CA THR A 67 12.27 -7.86 15.57
C THR A 67 13.36 -8.92 15.67
N SER A 68 13.49 -9.78 14.67
CA SER A 68 14.67 -10.64 14.53
C SER A 68 15.84 -9.79 14.07
N GLU A 69 16.80 -9.59 14.96
CA GLU A 69 18.06 -8.90 14.69
C GLU A 69 19.09 -9.92 14.15
N GLU A 70 19.47 -9.77 12.88
CA GLU A 70 20.59 -10.54 12.31
C GLU A 70 21.91 -10.04 12.88
N THR A 71 22.82 -10.96 13.22
CA THR A 71 24.24 -10.66 13.51
C THR A 71 25.11 -11.67 12.74
N PRO A 72 26.18 -11.24 12.04
CA PRO A 72 26.79 -12.04 10.98
C PRO A 72 27.82 -13.10 11.43
N ALA A 73 28.23 -13.93 10.46
CA ALA A 73 28.98 -15.17 10.63
C ALA A 73 30.49 -15.02 10.97
N SER A 74 31.09 -16.13 11.42
CA SER A 74 32.55 -16.38 11.34
C SER A 74 32.86 -17.89 11.18
N THR A 75 34.00 -18.20 10.56
CA THR A 75 34.36 -19.50 9.94
C THR A 75 35.62 -20.17 10.54
N ALA A 76 35.63 -21.50 10.66
CA ALA A 76 36.80 -22.42 10.54
C ALA A 76 36.31 -23.88 10.70
N THR A 77 36.51 -24.82 9.75
CA THR A 77 37.72 -25.68 9.53
C THR A 77 38.06 -26.58 10.74
N GLY A 78 38.11 -27.92 10.67
CA GLY A 78 37.82 -28.90 9.61
C GLY A 78 38.66 -30.18 9.77
N GLU A 79 38.12 -31.39 9.51
CA GLU A 79 38.92 -32.64 9.31
C GLU A 79 38.12 -33.69 8.51
N ALA A 80 38.78 -34.72 7.97
CA ALA A 80 38.31 -35.40 6.75
C ALA A 80 38.23 -36.95 6.81
N SER A 81 37.16 -37.49 6.17
CA SER A 81 37.17 -38.63 5.21
C SER A 81 37.50 -40.06 5.73
N PRO A 82 37.29 -41.18 4.96
CA PRO A 82 36.59 -41.38 3.66
C PRO A 82 35.35 -42.33 3.82
N ALA A 83 34.73 -43.04 2.86
CA ALA A 83 34.99 -43.37 1.43
C ALA A 83 33.69 -43.79 0.66
N ALA A 84 33.85 -44.35 -0.55
CA ALA A 84 32.92 -45.17 -1.37
C ALA A 84 31.69 -44.44 -2.00
N ALA A 85 31.74 -43.98 -3.27
CA ALA A 85 31.75 -44.73 -4.55
C ALA A 85 30.34 -45.15 -5.05
N ALA A 86 29.97 -45.04 -6.33
CA ALA A 86 30.57 -44.35 -7.49
C ALA A 86 29.58 -44.31 -8.67
N SER A 87 29.79 -43.37 -9.61
CA SER A 87 29.33 -43.41 -11.02
C SER A 87 27.80 -43.39 -11.30
N GLY A 88 27.29 -42.72 -12.34
CA GLY A 88 28.01 -41.97 -13.38
C GLY A 88 27.09 -41.15 -14.29
N GLU A 89 27.72 -40.19 -14.96
CA GLU A 89 27.14 -39.24 -15.90
C GLU A 89 26.84 -39.87 -17.28
N LYS A 90 25.71 -39.52 -17.91
CA LYS A 90 25.70 -39.44 -19.38
C LYS A 90 24.70 -38.42 -19.95
N THR A 91 25.22 -37.65 -20.89
CA THR A 91 24.65 -36.41 -21.45
C THR A 91 23.89 -36.66 -22.76
N ALA A 92 22.90 -35.79 -23.03
CA ALA A 92 22.32 -35.43 -24.33
C ALA A 92 21.58 -36.47 -25.19
N GLY A 93 20.50 -35.99 -25.86
CA GLY A 93 19.82 -36.69 -26.95
C GLY A 93 18.38 -36.22 -27.15
N ALA A 94 18.17 -35.19 -27.96
CA ALA A 94 16.84 -34.64 -28.23
C ALA A 94 15.94 -35.59 -29.03
N ALA A 95 14.64 -35.56 -28.76
CA ALA A 95 13.60 -35.89 -29.71
C ALA A 95 12.38 -34.98 -29.46
N ALA A 96 11.85 -34.37 -30.52
CA ALA A 96 10.67 -33.53 -30.42
C ALA A 96 9.43 -34.39 -30.13
N GLY A 97 8.79 -34.11 -29.01
CA GLY A 97 7.39 -34.44 -28.77
C GLY A 97 6.66 -33.12 -28.60
N GLU A 98 5.75 -32.81 -29.52
CA GLU A 98 4.83 -31.68 -29.41
C GLU A 98 3.79 -32.03 -28.33
N GLY A 99 4.26 -31.98 -27.09
CA GLY A 99 3.49 -32.30 -25.90
C GLY A 99 2.50 -31.18 -25.65
N GLU A 100 1.31 -31.34 -26.24
CA GLU A 100 0.07 -30.78 -25.73
C GLU A 100 0.07 -31.02 -24.21
N LYS A 101 0.43 -29.98 -23.45
CA LYS A 101 0.35 -30.04 -21.99
C LYS A 101 -1.13 -30.18 -21.67
N LYS A 102 -1.54 -31.43 -21.42
CA LYS A 102 -2.65 -31.70 -20.52
C LYS A 102 -2.37 -30.90 -19.27
N GLU A 103 -3.05 -29.77 -19.12
CA GLU A 103 -3.16 -29.11 -17.84
C GLU A 103 -3.78 -30.15 -16.92
N GLU A 104 -2.99 -30.60 -15.95
CA GLU A 104 -3.48 -31.44 -14.85
C GLU A 104 -4.72 -30.74 -14.31
N GLU A 105 -5.84 -31.46 -14.17
CA GLU A 105 -7.13 -30.87 -13.80
C GLU A 105 -7.02 -30.25 -12.39
N LYS A 106 -6.66 -28.97 -12.35
CA LYS A 106 -6.44 -28.24 -11.10
C LYS A 106 -7.79 -28.01 -10.45
N GLY A 107 -8.04 -28.73 -9.36
CA GLY A 107 -9.32 -28.71 -8.67
C GLY A 107 -9.67 -27.34 -8.06
N GLU A 108 -10.94 -27.22 -7.64
CA GLU A 108 -11.51 -26.01 -7.03
C GLU A 108 -10.62 -25.37 -5.95
N GLU A 109 -10.10 -26.18 -5.02
CA GLU A 109 -9.28 -25.72 -3.89
C GLU A 109 -7.98 -25.01 -4.33
N TYR A 110 -7.36 -25.48 -5.42
CA TYR A 110 -6.16 -24.84 -5.97
C TYR A 110 -6.49 -23.42 -6.47
N TRP A 111 -7.59 -23.27 -7.20
CA TRP A 111 -8.00 -21.98 -7.75
C TRP A 111 -8.49 -21.01 -6.66
N LYS A 112 -9.23 -21.52 -5.67
CA LYS A 112 -9.62 -20.75 -4.47
C LYS A 112 -8.42 -20.20 -3.72
N SER A 113 -7.49 -21.08 -3.33
CA SER A 113 -6.27 -20.70 -2.62
C SER A 113 -5.47 -19.64 -3.40
N ARG A 114 -5.20 -19.90 -4.69
CA ARG A 114 -4.44 -18.98 -5.54
C ARG A 114 -5.16 -17.63 -5.75
N ALA A 115 -6.49 -17.61 -5.83
CA ALA A 115 -7.28 -16.38 -5.90
C ALA A 115 -7.28 -15.60 -4.57
N ALA A 116 -7.36 -16.30 -3.43
CA ALA A 116 -7.26 -15.70 -2.11
C ALA A 116 -5.88 -15.06 -1.88
N GLU A 117 -4.79 -15.75 -2.25
CA GLU A 117 -3.42 -15.21 -2.20
C GLU A 117 -3.26 -13.97 -3.10
N ALA A 118 -3.75 -14.02 -4.34
CA ALA A 118 -3.69 -12.90 -5.27
C ALA A 118 -4.48 -11.68 -4.76
N ARG A 119 -5.66 -11.88 -4.17
CA ARG A 119 -6.42 -10.81 -3.49
C ARG A 119 -5.70 -10.24 -2.29
N LEU A 120 -5.11 -11.10 -1.46
CA LEU A 120 -4.35 -10.67 -0.29
C LEU A 120 -3.12 -9.84 -0.70
N LYS A 121 -2.44 -10.20 -1.79
CA LYS A 121 -1.36 -9.40 -2.38
C LYS A 121 -1.85 -8.06 -2.93
N GLN A 122 -2.97 -8.05 -3.66
CA GLN A 122 -3.58 -6.82 -4.18
C GLN A 122 -4.03 -5.88 -3.06
N LYS A 123 -4.57 -6.42 -1.95
CA LYS A 123 -4.95 -5.65 -0.77
C LYS A 123 -3.72 -5.06 -0.08
N ARG A 124 -2.70 -5.88 0.21
CA ARG A 124 -1.46 -5.44 0.88
C ARG A 124 -0.69 -4.39 0.09
N SER A 125 -0.62 -4.50 -1.23
CA SER A 125 0.07 -3.51 -2.08
C SER A 125 -0.68 -2.16 -2.12
N LYS A 126 -2.02 -2.17 -2.14
CA LYS A 126 -2.84 -0.95 -1.95
C LYS A 126 -2.63 -0.33 -0.56
N GLU A 127 -2.72 -1.12 0.50
CA GLU A 127 -2.48 -0.66 1.88
C GLU A 127 -1.06 -0.08 2.05
N ARG A 128 -0.03 -0.69 1.43
CA ARG A 128 1.35 -0.15 1.39
C ARG A 128 1.38 1.23 0.72
N LEU A 129 0.74 1.38 -0.44
CA LEU A 129 0.69 2.65 -1.16
C LEU A 129 -0.02 3.74 -0.34
N ASP A 130 -1.16 3.43 0.28
CA ASP A 130 -1.93 4.38 1.10
C ASP A 130 -1.12 4.84 2.33
N LEU A 131 -0.40 3.93 2.98
CA LEU A 131 0.50 4.24 4.10
C LEU A 131 1.66 5.15 3.69
N LEU A 132 2.25 4.94 2.50
CA LEU A 132 3.32 5.77 1.97
C LEU A 132 2.82 7.18 1.60
N LEU A 133 1.62 7.30 1.02
CA LEU A 133 0.97 8.60 0.75
C LEU A 133 0.68 9.36 2.06
N LEU A 134 0.22 8.68 3.10
CA LEU A 134 0.02 9.28 4.44
C LEU A 134 1.35 9.74 5.07
N LYS A 135 2.41 8.93 4.96
CA LYS A 135 3.77 9.30 5.40
C LYS A 135 4.27 10.52 4.62
N GLN A 136 4.06 10.58 3.31
CA GLN A 136 4.42 11.73 2.47
C GLN A 136 3.70 13.01 2.91
N ALA A 137 2.40 12.95 3.20
CA ALA A 137 1.64 14.10 3.71
C ALA A 137 2.17 14.59 5.07
N THR A 138 2.51 13.65 5.96
CA THR A 138 3.10 13.92 7.29
C THR A 138 4.48 14.59 7.16
N LEU A 139 5.34 14.07 6.28
CA LEU A 139 6.67 14.64 6.03
C LEU A 139 6.62 16.02 5.37
N ASN A 140 5.70 16.25 4.44
CA ASN A 140 5.48 17.58 3.88
C ASN A 140 5.08 18.58 4.98
N ASN A 141 4.14 18.21 5.86
CA ASN A 141 3.76 19.07 6.97
C ASN A 141 4.94 19.36 7.91
N ARG A 142 5.76 18.36 8.23
CA ARG A 142 7.01 18.53 9.00
C ARG A 142 7.98 19.48 8.30
N PHE A 143 8.23 19.30 7.00
CA PHE A 143 9.18 20.11 6.21
C PHE A 143 8.83 21.60 6.20
N TYR A 144 7.55 21.96 6.07
CA TYR A 144 7.11 23.36 6.07
C TYR A 144 7.08 24.01 7.46
N ASN A 145 7.05 23.21 8.54
CA ASN A 145 7.10 23.70 9.92
C ASN A 145 8.53 23.75 10.50
N LEU A 146 9.52 23.14 9.83
CA LEU A 146 10.92 23.15 10.26
C LEU A 146 11.61 24.48 9.93
N SER A 147 12.27 25.07 10.94
CA SER A 147 13.09 26.29 10.77
C SER A 147 14.60 26.02 10.68
N ASP A 148 15.06 24.88 11.17
CA ASP A 148 16.48 24.47 11.14
C ASP A 148 16.84 23.92 9.73
N PRO A 149 17.82 24.52 9.02
CA PRO A 149 18.24 24.05 7.70
C PRO A 149 18.66 22.58 7.67
N ALA A 150 19.43 22.10 8.65
CA ALA A 150 19.94 20.73 8.65
C ALA A 150 18.80 19.70 8.77
N GLN A 151 17.78 20.02 9.55
CA GLN A 151 16.58 19.18 9.68
C GLN A 151 15.70 19.24 8.43
N ARG A 152 15.69 20.37 7.71
CA ARG A 152 15.00 20.49 6.42
C ARG A 152 15.67 19.66 5.33
N ASP A 153 16.99 19.64 5.28
CA ASP A 153 17.75 18.82 4.31
C ASP A 153 17.49 17.33 4.53
N LEU A 154 17.48 16.87 5.79
CA LEU A 154 17.09 15.49 6.15
C LEU A 154 15.64 15.19 5.74
N ALA A 155 14.68 16.07 6.06
CA ALA A 155 13.28 15.88 5.66
C ALA A 155 13.09 15.91 4.13
N GLN A 156 13.92 16.65 3.39
CA GLN A 156 13.93 16.64 1.93
C GLN A 156 14.47 15.31 1.36
N ALA A 157 15.53 14.75 1.95
CA ALA A 157 16.03 13.42 1.59
C ALA A 157 14.98 12.32 1.89
N GLU A 158 14.32 12.37 3.06
CA GLU A 158 13.21 11.48 3.41
C GLU A 158 12.04 11.59 2.39
N LEU A 159 11.71 12.81 1.93
CA LEU A 159 10.69 13.03 0.89
C LEU A 159 11.08 12.48 -0.48
N GLN A 160 12.36 12.57 -0.86
CA GLN A 160 12.86 11.98 -2.11
C GLN A 160 12.81 10.46 -2.08
N GLN A 161 13.22 9.84 -0.97
CA GLN A 161 13.10 8.39 -0.79
C GLN A 161 11.63 7.94 -0.87
N ILE A 162 10.73 8.61 -0.14
CA ILE A 162 9.30 8.28 -0.16
C ILE A 162 8.67 8.46 -1.54
N ALA A 163 9.16 9.39 -2.37
CA ALA A 163 8.71 9.48 -3.76
C ALA A 163 9.08 8.22 -4.57
N SER A 164 10.28 7.65 -4.38
CA SER A 164 10.66 6.36 -5.00
C SER A 164 9.79 5.22 -4.48
N ASP A 165 9.68 5.09 -3.15
CA ASP A 165 8.88 4.04 -2.49
C ASP A 165 7.41 4.04 -2.99
N ILE A 166 6.85 5.23 -3.22
CA ILE A 166 5.49 5.42 -3.76
C ILE A 166 5.38 4.92 -5.20
N GLU A 167 6.33 5.23 -6.08
CA GLU A 167 6.29 4.73 -7.47
C GLU A 167 6.46 3.21 -7.51
N GLU A 168 7.36 2.64 -6.70
CA GLU A 168 7.50 1.18 -6.56
C GLU A 168 6.20 0.53 -6.05
N ALA A 169 5.59 1.08 -5.00
CA ALA A 169 4.32 0.58 -4.47
C ALA A 169 3.14 0.73 -5.45
N LYS A 170 3.13 1.78 -6.29
CA LYS A 170 2.15 1.92 -7.39
C LYS A 170 2.33 0.80 -8.42
N GLN A 171 3.57 0.54 -8.86
CA GLN A 171 3.83 -0.55 -9.82
C GLN A 171 3.48 -1.91 -9.22
N GLU A 172 3.76 -2.14 -7.93
CA GLU A 172 3.33 -3.37 -7.23
C GLU A 172 1.79 -3.49 -7.18
N ALA A 173 1.08 -2.42 -6.86
CA ALA A 173 -0.38 -2.42 -6.81
C ALA A 173 -1.04 -2.65 -8.19
N ILE A 174 -0.46 -2.07 -9.25
CA ILE A 174 -0.88 -2.29 -10.64
C ILE A 174 -0.60 -3.76 -11.04
N GLY A 175 0.62 -4.24 -10.79
CA GLY A 175 1.01 -5.62 -11.10
C GLY A 175 0.18 -6.67 -10.34
N ALA A 176 -0.15 -6.43 -9.08
CA ALA A 176 -1.02 -7.29 -8.29
C ALA A 176 -2.49 -7.25 -8.75
N ALA A 177 -2.95 -6.13 -9.31
CA ALA A 177 -4.26 -6.04 -9.94
C ALA A 177 -4.30 -6.78 -11.29
N GLN A 178 -3.25 -6.65 -12.11
CA GLN A 178 -3.13 -7.38 -13.38
C GLN A 178 -3.03 -8.90 -13.14
N ALA A 179 -2.24 -9.33 -12.16
CA ALA A 179 -2.10 -10.75 -11.81
C ALA A 179 -3.42 -11.42 -11.40
N LEU A 180 -4.40 -10.67 -10.88
CA LEU A 180 -5.76 -11.19 -10.64
C LEU A 180 -6.54 -11.40 -11.95
N VAL A 181 -6.43 -10.48 -12.91
CA VAL A 181 -7.05 -10.62 -14.24
C VAL A 181 -6.42 -11.78 -15.00
N ASP A 182 -5.09 -11.87 -14.99
CA ASP A 182 -4.34 -12.95 -15.62
C ASP A 182 -4.70 -14.32 -15.00
N LEU A 183 -4.88 -14.37 -13.67
CA LEU A 183 -5.34 -15.58 -12.97
C LEU A 183 -6.76 -15.98 -13.38
N GLU A 184 -7.67 -15.02 -13.59
CA GLU A 184 -9.01 -15.29 -14.11
C GLU A 184 -8.98 -15.78 -15.57
N ASP A 185 -8.04 -15.31 -16.39
CA ASP A 185 -7.80 -15.82 -17.73
C ASP A 185 -7.19 -17.23 -17.74
N GLU A 186 -6.19 -17.50 -16.87
CA GLU A 186 -5.62 -18.84 -16.67
C GLU A 186 -6.70 -19.84 -16.23
N ALA A 187 -7.49 -19.49 -15.22
CA ALA A 187 -8.57 -20.32 -14.71
C ALA A 187 -9.61 -20.64 -15.79
N ARG A 188 -10.03 -19.64 -16.58
CA ARG A 188 -10.99 -19.84 -17.69
C ARG A 188 -10.44 -20.75 -18.79
N LYS A 189 -9.13 -20.69 -19.08
CA LYS A 189 -8.47 -21.59 -20.06
C LYS A 189 -8.42 -23.03 -19.55
N ALA A 190 -8.08 -23.21 -18.27
CA ALA A 190 -8.02 -24.50 -17.60
C ALA A 190 -9.40 -25.09 -17.22
N GLY A 191 -10.52 -24.54 -17.73
CA GLY A 191 -11.87 -25.04 -17.50
C GLY A 191 -12.44 -24.79 -16.11
N ALA A 192 -11.79 -23.98 -15.27
CA ALA A 192 -12.28 -23.67 -13.93
C ALA A 192 -13.58 -22.86 -13.96
N LEU A 193 -14.52 -23.20 -13.08
CA LEU A 193 -15.80 -22.50 -13.00
C LEU A 193 -15.62 -21.07 -12.45
N PRO A 194 -16.32 -20.05 -12.99
CA PRO A 194 -16.19 -18.66 -12.52
C PRO A 194 -16.51 -18.44 -11.04
N GLY A 195 -17.25 -19.36 -10.41
CA GLY A 195 -17.55 -19.35 -8.98
C GLY A 195 -16.39 -19.79 -8.10
N TRP A 196 -15.45 -20.61 -8.60
CA TRP A 196 -14.31 -21.07 -7.81
C TRP A 196 -13.32 -19.95 -7.48
N LEU A 197 -13.27 -18.91 -8.31
CA LEU A 197 -12.39 -17.79 -8.06
C LEU A 197 -13.05 -16.76 -7.15
N ARG A 198 -14.39 -16.65 -7.08
CA ARG A 198 -15.08 -15.57 -6.34
C ARG A 198 -15.40 -15.99 -4.91
N GLU A 199 -14.85 -15.23 -3.96
CA GLU A 199 -15.16 -15.28 -2.52
C GLU A 199 -15.41 -13.85 -2.01
#